data_AF-A0A3N6C4T2-F1
#
_entry.id   AF-A0A3N6C4T2-F1
#
_cell.length_a   1.000
_cell.length_b   1.000
_cell.length_c   1.000
_cell.angle_alpha   90.00
_cell.angle_beta   90.00
_cell.angle_gamma   90.00
#
_symmetry.space_group_name_H-M   'P 1'
#
loop_
_entity.id
_entity.type
_entity.pdbx_description
1 polymer ?
#
loop_
_entity_poly.entity_id
_entity_poly.type
_entity_poly.pdbx_seq_one_letter_code
_entity_poly.pdbx_strand_id
1 'polypeptide(L)' 'MKNIEKIKDTHKCFNCGRVFEWKGVYFNPPITSETVSASREMAGNVAKITFTDKDAIEVEVACDECYNLNRFEYLK' A
#
# COMPACT_ATOMS: atom_id res chain seq x y z
N MET A 1 -12.75 18.42 7.64
CA MET A 1 -11.56 17.65 8.07
C MET A 1 -11.12 16.80 6.91
N LYS A 2 -9.83 16.90 6.57
CA LYS A 2 -9.17 16.12 5.52
C LYS A 2 -8.93 14.71 6.09
N ASN A 3 -9.61 13.67 5.59
CA ASN A 3 -9.50 12.31 6.14
C ASN A 3 -8.40 11.53 5.45
N ILE A 4 -7.33 11.23 6.19
CA ILE A 4 -6.31 10.26 5.80
C ILE A 4 -6.90 8.87 6.03
N GLU A 5 -6.97 8.06 4.97
CA GLU A 5 -7.42 6.66 5.08
C GLU A 5 -6.21 5.72 5.20
N LYS A 6 -6.32 4.75 6.10
CA LYS A 6 -5.31 3.70 6.30
C LYS A 6 -5.90 2.38 5.83
N ILE A 7 -5.24 1.73 4.88
CA ILE A 7 -5.53 0.35 4.47
C ILE A 7 -4.62 -0.58 5.27
N LYS A 8 -5.17 -1.69 5.73
CA LYS A 8 -4.41 -2.85 6.18
C LYS A 8 -5.06 -4.09 5.58
N ASP A 9 -4.28 -4.90 4.87
CA ASP A 9 -4.76 -6.16 4.32
C ASP A 9 -3.59 -7.17 4.20
N THR A 10 -3.87 -8.34 3.65
CA THR A 10 -2.91 -9.41 3.40
C THR A 10 -2.68 -9.59 1.90
N HIS A 11 -1.50 -10.06 1.54
CA HIS A 11 -1.16 -10.40 0.16
C HIS A 11 -0.38 -11.71 0.11
N LYS A 12 -0.63 -12.54 -0.91
CA LYS A 12 0.16 -13.74 -1.18
C LYS A 12 1.28 -13.40 -2.14
N CYS A 13 2.53 -13.51 -1.67
CA CYS A 13 3.71 -13.23 -2.46
C CYS A 13 3.75 -14.07 -3.75
N PHE A 14 3.91 -13.40 -4.90
CA PHE A 14 4.00 -14.06 -6.21
C PHE A 14 5.24 -14.93 -6.37
N ASN A 15 6.30 -14.68 -5.60
CA ASN A 15 7.56 -15.41 -5.68
C ASN A 15 7.61 -16.62 -4.74
N CYS A 16 7.44 -16.40 -3.43
CA CYS A 16 7.59 -17.46 -2.42
C CYS A 16 6.26 -18.06 -1.92
N GLY A 17 5.12 -17.54 -2.36
CA GLY A 17 3.80 -18.02 -1.95
C GLY A 17 3.40 -17.71 -0.50
N ARG A 18 4.27 -17.07 0.29
CA ARG A 18 3.98 -16.63 1.66
C ARG A 18 2.89 -15.56 1.67
N VAL A 19 1.97 -15.67 2.63
CA VAL A 19 0.99 -14.63 2.92
C VAL A 19 1.57 -13.67 3.96
N PHE A 20 1.53 -12.38 3.69
CA PHE A 20 2.05 -11.34 4.58
C PHE A 20 1.08 -10.17 4.70
N GLU A 21 1.10 -9.50 5.85
CA GLU A 21 0.34 -8.26 6.05
C GLU A 21 1.05 -7.08 5.38
N TRP A 22 0.27 -6.21 4.76
CA TRP A 22 0.71 -4.92 4.23
C TRP A 22 -0.22 -3.81 4.69
N LYS A 23 0.28 -2.59 4.61
CA LYS A 23 -0.47 -1.39 5.01
C LYS A 23 -0.13 -0.21 4.12
N GLY A 24 -1.12 0.62 3.85
CA GLY A 24 -0.99 1.79 2.99
C GLY A 24 -1.70 3.00 3.59
N VAL A 25 -1.21 4.19 3.26
CA VAL A 25 -1.90 5.45 3.56
C VAL A 25 -2.26 6.11 2.26
N TYR A 26 -3.51 6.56 2.14
CA TYR A 26 -3.92 7.35 1.00
C TYR A 26 -4.85 8.50 1.39
N PHE A 27 -4.92 9.47 0.49
CA PHE A 27 -5.79 10.63 0.60
C PHE A 27 -6.41 10.91 -0.76
N ASN A 28 -7.71 11.21 -0.77
CA ASN A 28 -8.39 11.69 -1.96
C ASN A 28 -8.76 13.17 -1.75
N PRO A 29 -8.20 14.14 -2.52
CA PRO A 29 -7.34 14.02 -3.71
C PRO A 29 -5.86 14.40 -3.45
N PRO A 30 -4.96 14.37 -4.46
CA PRO A 30 -3.83 13.43 -4.65
C PRO A 30 -2.77 13.39 -3.53
N ILE A 31 -1.74 12.52 -3.68
CA ILE A 31 -0.60 12.36 -2.76
C ILE A 31 -0.02 13.73 -2.34
N THR A 32 -0.22 14.08 -1.08
CA THR A 32 0.35 15.29 -0.45
C THR A 32 1.60 14.95 0.35
N SER A 33 2.38 15.96 0.73
CA SER A 33 3.46 15.80 1.72
C SER A 33 2.98 15.14 3.02
N GLU A 34 1.74 15.41 3.44
CA GLU A 34 1.11 14.80 4.62
C GLU A 34 0.95 13.28 4.46
N THR A 35 0.51 12.80 3.29
CA THR A 35 0.40 11.35 3.02
C THR A 35 1.76 10.65 2.98
N VAL A 36 2.78 11.33 2.46
CA VAL A 36 4.16 10.82 2.45
C VAL A 36 4.71 10.74 3.86
N SER A 37 4.51 11.75 4.70
CA SER A 37 4.93 11.76 6.10
C SER A 37 4.23 10.66 6.91
N ALA A 38 2.90 10.53 6.78
CA ALA A 38 2.14 9.47 7.44
C ALA A 38 2.60 8.05 7.03
N SER A 39 2.99 7.87 5.76
CA SER A 39 3.57 6.61 5.29
C SER A 39 4.94 6.34 5.91
N ARG A 40 5.79 7.36 6.07
CA ARG A 40 7.12 7.25 6.70
C ARG A 40 7.06 6.89 8.19
N GLU A 41 6.01 7.32 8.88
CA GLU A 41 5.79 7.01 10.30
C GLU A 41 5.33 5.56 10.53
N MET A 42 4.96 4.83 9.47
CA MET A 42 4.48 3.46 9.60
C MET A 42 5.65 2.46 9.54
N ALA A 43 5.85 1.69 10.61
CA ALA A 43 6.89 0.66 10.67
C ALA A 43 6.49 -0.66 9.97
N GLY A 44 7.39 -1.35 9.27
CA GLY A 44 7.10 -2.65 8.63
C GLY A 44 6.75 -2.53 7.13
N ASN A 45 5.93 -3.45 6.60
CA ASN A 45 5.62 -3.51 5.16
C ASN A 45 4.64 -2.40 4.73
N VAL A 46 5.18 -1.22 4.46
CA VAL A 46 4.41 -0.09 3.94
C VAL A 46 4.37 -0.17 2.42
N ALA A 47 3.16 -0.21 1.87
CA ALA A 47 2.92 -0.20 0.45
C ALA A 47 2.97 1.22 -0.12
N LYS A 48 3.56 1.36 -1.30
CA LYS A 48 3.35 2.52 -2.16
C LYS A 48 1.99 2.37 -2.85
N ILE A 49 1.19 3.42 -2.77
CA ILE A 49 -0.18 3.46 -3.28
C ILE A 49 -0.26 4.43 -4.47
N THR A 50 -0.80 3.98 -5.59
CA THR A 50 -1.01 4.80 -6.80
C THR A 50 -2.48 4.75 -7.19
N PHE A 51 -3.11 5.92 -7.33
CA PHE A 51 -4.48 6.01 -7.84
C PHE A 51 -4.46 5.92 -9.36
N THR A 52 -5.39 5.14 -9.90
CA THR A 52 -5.64 5.06 -11.34
C THR A 52 -7.02 5.64 -11.66
N ASP A 53 -7.25 6.02 -12.92
CA ASP A 53 -8.46 6.72 -13.37
C ASP A 53 -9.79 5.93 -13.20
N LYS A 54 -9.73 4.68 -12.73
CA LYS A 54 -10.87 3.74 -12.66
C LYS A 54 -11.35 3.43 -11.24
N ASP A 55 -11.13 4.34 -10.28
CA ASP A 55 -11.35 4.10 -8.85
C ASP A 55 -10.53 2.91 -8.28
N ALA A 56 -9.59 2.38 -9.07
CA ALA A 56 -8.72 1.28 -8.68
C ALA A 56 -7.42 1.82 -8.09
N ILE A 57 -6.95 1.14 -7.04
CA ILE A 57 -5.71 1.47 -6.35
C ILE A 57 -4.66 0.45 -6.75
N GLU A 58 -3.53 0.91 -7.25
CA GLU A 58 -2.37 0.05 -7.45
C GLU A 58 -1.48 0.08 -6.20
N VAL A 59 -1.16 -1.11 -5.70
CA VAL A 59 -0.40 -1.35 -4.49
C VAL A 59 0.95 -1.95 -4.87
N GLU A 60 2.04 -1.38 -4.37
CA GLU A 60 3.40 -1.90 -4.53
C GLU A 60 4.03 -2.10 -3.15
N VAL A 61 4.34 -3.34 -2.77
CA VAL A 61 4.88 -3.69 -1.45
C VAL A 61 5.86 -4.85 -1.53
N ALA A 62 6.93 -4.79 -0.74
CA ALA A 62 7.90 -5.88 -0.62
C ALA A 62 7.38 -6.98 0.32
N CYS A 63 7.60 -8.24 -0.05
CA CYS A 63 7.37 -9.38 0.84
C CYS A 63 8.33 -9.33 2.04
N ASP A 64 7.83 -9.64 3.25
CA ASP A 64 8.61 -9.66 4.49
C ASP A 64 9.68 -10.74 4.57
N GLU A 65 9.57 -11.80 3.76
CA GLU A 65 10.44 -12.97 3.81
C GLU A 65 11.48 -12.97 2.68
N CYS A 66 11.02 -12.86 1.43
CA CYS A 66 11.90 -12.98 0.26
C CYS A 66 12.23 -11.62 -0.37
N TYR A 67 11.72 -10.52 0.19
CA TYR A 67 11.93 -9.16 -0.29
C TYR A 67 11.50 -8.90 -1.75
N ASN A 68 10.82 -9.85 -2.38
CA ASN A 68 10.29 -9.69 -3.72
C ASN A 68 9.25 -8.57 -3.74
N LEU A 69 9.38 -7.66 -4.70
CA LEU A 69 8.43 -6.58 -4.91
C LEU A 69 7.15 -7.15 -5.55
N ASN A 70 6.01 -6.94 -4.88
CA ASN A 70 4.71 -7.36 -5.36
C ASN A 70 3.92 -6.11 -5.75
N ARG A 71 3.45 -6.07 -7.00
CA ARG A 71 2.63 -4.99 -7.54
C ARG A 71 1.28 -5.56 -8.00
N PHE A 72 0.19 -5.04 -7.47
CA PHE A 72 -1.16 -5.57 -7.73
C PHE A 72 -2.24 -4.48 -7.65
N GLU A 73 -3.37 -4.72 -8.31
CA GLU A 73 -4.57 -3.89 -8.18
C GLU A 73 -5.34 -4.28 -6.92
N TYR A 74 -5.81 -3.28 -6.19
CA TYR A 74 -6.64 -3.37 -5.01
C TYR A 74 -7.95 -2.63 -5.28
N LEU A 75 -9.04 -3.39 -5.30
CA LEU A 75 -10.40 -2.88 -5.37
C LEU A 75 -10.96 -2.90 -3.94
N LYS A 76 -11.37 -1.74 -3.44
CA LYS A 76 -11.94 -1.61 -2.10
C LYS A 76 -13.35 -2.20 -2.04
#